data_AF-A0AAD6ZPM6-F1
#
_entry.id   AF-A0AAD6ZPM6-F1
#
_cell.length_a   1.000
_cell.length_b   1.000
_cell.length_c   1.000
_cell.angle_alpha   90.00
_cell.angle_beta   90.00
_cell.angle_gamma   90.00
#
_symmetry.space_group_name_H-M   'P 1'
#
loop_
_entity.id
_entity.type
_entity.pdbx_description
1 polymer ?
#
loop_
_entity_poly.entity_id
_entity_poly.type
_entity_poly.pdbx_seq_one_letter_code
_entity_poly.pdbx_strand_id
1 'polypeptide(L)'
;NFNHIESNIRDPYTLSELAVLALYGQAITYPYLCCAWKARTNILTLDPLHPKPLAHLGLLISSPDLLCGPEASYKTGALNSQWWECPEVIYSILAMECRLPHLRGALVAFLEGALETWIRFTAELTPKGGIASLSAGEQDSVAMLSTNDTNEGTLGADARVAKHRAPRAGLEFINGKSMYKRNNTQVY
;
A
#
# COMPACT_ATOMS: atom_id res chain seq x y z
N ASN A 1 28.07 -3.75 29.27
CA ASN A 1 28.26 -2.85 28.13
C ASN A 1 27.27 -3.31 27.06
N PHE A 2 26.09 -2.69 27.00
CA PHE A 2 24.98 -3.15 26.17
C PHE A 2 25.14 -2.68 24.71
N ASN A 3 24.78 -3.58 23.79
CA ASN A 3 24.93 -3.48 22.32
C ASN A 3 24.57 -2.12 21.72
N HIS A 4 25.44 -1.59 20.87
CA HIS A 4 25.28 -0.35 20.08
C HIS A 4 24.20 -0.38 18.98
N ILE A 5 23.24 -1.32 19.02
CA ILE A 5 22.21 -1.47 17.97
C ILE A 5 21.35 -0.22 17.83
N GLU A 6 20.99 0.43 18.94
CA GLU A 6 20.21 1.67 18.91
C GLU A 6 20.98 2.84 18.29
N SER A 7 22.31 2.81 18.33
CA SER A 7 23.15 3.83 17.68
C SER A 7 23.09 3.72 16.15
N ASN A 8 22.92 2.51 15.60
CA ASN A 8 22.80 2.29 14.15
C ASN A 8 21.52 2.93 13.56
N ILE A 9 20.47 3.06 14.36
CA ILE A 9 19.21 3.71 13.95
C ILE A 9 19.36 5.24 13.89
N ARG A 10 20.33 5.79 14.63
CA ARG A 10 20.61 7.24 14.69
C ARG A 10 21.66 7.70 13.70
N ASP A 11 22.23 6.78 12.93
CA ASP A 11 23.17 7.10 11.87
C ASP A 11 22.46 7.87 10.74
N PRO A 12 23.08 8.93 10.16
CA PRO A 12 22.46 9.76 9.12
C PRO A 12 22.01 9.01 7.87
N TYR A 13 22.67 7.90 7.50
CA TYR A 13 22.28 7.09 6.33
C TYR A 13 20.99 6.33 6.61
N THR A 14 20.92 5.63 7.75
CA THR A 14 19.69 4.93 8.18
C THR A 14 18.52 5.91 8.36
N LEU A 15 18.78 7.08 8.95
CA LEU A 15 17.75 8.12 9.10
C LEU A 15 17.27 8.65 7.76
N SER A 16 18.15 8.75 6.75
CA SER A 16 17.76 9.15 5.40
C SER A 16 16.84 8.12 4.76
N GLU A 17 17.15 6.83 4.87
CA GLU A 17 16.28 5.75 4.35
C GLU A 17 14.92 5.73 5.04
N LEU A 18 14.88 5.85 6.38
CA LEU A 18 13.65 5.92 7.15
C LEU A 18 12.81 7.17 6.78
N ALA A 19 13.46 8.31 6.57
CA ALA A 19 12.80 9.53 6.10
C ALA A 19 12.19 9.33 4.72
N VAL A 20 12.89 8.69 3.78
CA VAL A 20 12.37 8.37 2.45
C VAL A 20 11.14 7.46 2.52
N LEU A 21 11.20 6.40 3.33
CA LEU A 21 10.06 5.50 3.54
C LEU A 21 8.84 6.26 4.10
N ALA A 22 9.07 7.14 5.06
CA ALA A 22 8.03 7.96 5.65
C ALA A 22 7.42 8.95 4.65
N LEU A 23 8.25 9.66 3.87
CA LEU A 23 7.80 10.58 2.81
C LEU A 23 6.97 9.83 1.76
N TYR A 24 7.44 8.68 1.29
CA TYR A 24 6.72 7.84 0.35
C TYR A 24 5.38 7.34 0.92
N GLY A 25 5.38 6.94 2.19
CA GLY A 25 4.16 6.53 2.89
C GLY A 25 3.09 7.63 2.84
N GLN A 26 3.45 8.84 3.28
CA GLN A 26 2.56 10.00 3.32
C GLN A 26 2.15 10.51 1.94
N ALA A 27 3.03 10.43 0.95
CA ALA A 27 2.80 10.95 -0.40
C ALA A 27 2.03 10.00 -1.31
N ILE A 28 2.27 8.68 -1.21
CA ILE A 28 1.76 7.67 -2.14
C ILE A 28 0.90 6.64 -1.42
N THR A 29 1.50 5.89 -0.49
CA THR A 29 0.88 4.67 0.08
C THR A 29 -0.44 4.98 0.79
N TYR A 30 -0.43 5.91 1.74
CA TYR A 30 -1.64 6.28 2.50
C TYR A 30 -2.72 6.88 1.60
N PRO A 31 -2.43 7.90 0.77
CA PRO A 31 -3.39 8.40 -0.22
C PRO A 31 -4.01 7.33 -1.12
N TYR A 32 -3.18 6.42 -1.65
CA TYR A 32 -3.64 5.33 -2.51
C TYR A 32 -4.57 4.38 -1.76
N LEU A 33 -4.18 3.93 -0.57
CA LEU A 33 -5.00 3.04 0.27
C LEU A 33 -6.32 3.70 0.66
N CYS A 34 -6.31 4.98 1.01
CA CYS A 34 -7.53 5.74 1.30
C CYS A 34 -8.49 5.76 0.10
N CYS A 35 -7.98 5.93 -1.13
CA CYS A 35 -8.78 5.85 -2.34
C CYS A 35 -9.31 4.42 -2.59
N ALA A 36 -8.45 3.41 -2.48
CA ALA A 36 -8.80 2.01 -2.70
C ALA A 36 -9.84 1.48 -1.68
N TRP A 37 -9.77 1.93 -0.43
CA TRP A 37 -10.74 1.60 0.62
C TRP A 37 -12.07 2.33 0.45
N LYS A 38 -12.07 3.63 0.13
CA LYS A 38 -13.31 4.40 -0.07
C LYS A 38 -14.13 3.87 -1.23
N ALA A 39 -13.48 3.33 -2.26
CA ALA A 39 -14.17 2.75 -3.39
C ALA A 39 -15.10 1.60 -2.95
N ARG A 40 -14.75 0.82 -1.91
CA ARG A 40 -15.47 -0.42 -1.51
C ARG A 40 -15.79 -1.33 -2.71
N THR A 41 -15.04 -1.19 -3.78
CA THR A 41 -15.30 -1.83 -5.06
C THR A 41 -14.40 -3.04 -5.23
N ASN A 42 -14.74 -3.84 -6.23
CA ASN A 42 -13.88 -4.90 -6.70
C ASN A 42 -12.49 -4.33 -7.05
N ILE A 43 -11.40 -5.03 -6.71
CA ILE A 43 -10.06 -4.65 -7.14
C ILE A 43 -9.99 -4.48 -8.66
N LEU A 44 -10.79 -5.26 -9.40
CA LEU A 44 -10.88 -5.21 -10.87
C LEU A 44 -11.49 -3.90 -11.39
N THR A 45 -12.22 -3.15 -10.56
CA THR A 45 -12.84 -1.86 -10.95
C THR A 45 -12.08 -0.66 -10.40
N LEU A 46 -10.89 -0.87 -9.80
CA LEU A 46 -9.96 0.19 -9.43
C LEU A 46 -9.10 0.70 -10.61
N ASP A 47 -9.40 0.28 -11.83
CA ASP A 47 -8.67 0.65 -13.06
C ASP A 47 -8.38 2.17 -13.18
N PRO A 48 -9.31 3.10 -12.87
CA PRO A 48 -9.00 4.54 -12.91
C PRO A 48 -8.02 5.03 -11.84
N LEU A 49 -7.76 4.24 -10.80
CA LEU A 49 -6.87 4.56 -9.69
C LEU A 49 -5.41 4.17 -9.99
N HIS A 50 -5.19 3.04 -10.66
CA HIS A 50 -3.85 2.47 -10.90
C HIS A 50 -2.89 3.35 -11.71
N PRO A 51 -3.35 4.17 -12.68
CA PRO A 51 -2.47 5.10 -13.39
C PRO A 51 -2.01 6.30 -12.53
N LYS A 52 -2.73 6.65 -11.46
CA LYS A 52 -2.44 7.86 -10.69
C LYS A 52 -1.09 7.81 -9.95
N PRO A 53 -0.74 6.71 -9.25
CA PRO A 53 0.60 6.57 -8.67
C PRO A 53 1.72 6.72 -9.71
N LEU A 54 1.57 6.15 -10.91
CA LEU A 54 2.59 6.22 -11.96
C LEU A 54 2.89 7.67 -12.37
N ALA A 55 1.83 8.44 -12.67
CA ALA A 55 1.97 9.84 -13.05
C ALA A 55 2.55 10.70 -11.91
N HIS A 56 2.07 10.47 -10.67
CA HIS A 56 2.53 11.23 -9.51
C HIS A 56 3.98 10.92 -9.14
N LEU A 57 4.39 9.66 -9.24
CA LEU A 57 5.80 9.27 -9.05
C LEU A 57 6.71 9.94 -10.07
N GLY A 58 6.32 9.99 -11.35
CA GLY A 58 7.07 10.73 -12.37
C GLY A 58 7.23 12.22 -12.05
N LEU A 59 6.17 12.85 -11.52
CA LEU A 59 6.21 14.24 -11.04
C LEU A 59 7.19 14.41 -9.88
N LEU A 60 7.13 13.54 -8.87
CA LEU A 60 7.99 13.59 -7.68
C LEU A 60 9.47 13.29 -8.01
N ILE A 61 9.75 12.39 -8.97
CA ILE A 61 11.11 12.13 -9.47
C ILE A 61 11.67 13.37 -10.15
N SER A 62 10.86 14.05 -10.97
CA SER A 62 11.27 15.26 -11.69
C SER A 62 11.44 16.47 -10.77
N SER A 63 10.65 16.53 -9.69
CA SER A 63 10.58 17.65 -8.76
C SER A 63 10.51 17.14 -7.30
N PRO A 64 11.62 16.60 -6.75
CA PRO A 64 11.64 16.03 -5.40
C PRO A 64 11.40 17.09 -4.30
N ASP A 65 11.57 18.37 -4.63
CA ASP A 65 11.29 19.50 -3.74
C ASP A 65 9.80 19.63 -3.36
N LEU A 66 8.90 18.95 -4.09
CA LEU A 66 7.50 18.86 -3.70
C LEU A 66 7.29 18.12 -2.37
N LEU A 67 8.27 17.32 -1.93
CA LEU A 67 8.26 16.62 -0.64
C LEU A 67 9.36 17.10 0.32
N CYS A 68 10.52 17.48 -0.22
CA CYS A 68 11.68 17.83 0.59
C CYS A 68 12.01 19.33 0.56
N GLY A 69 11.29 20.15 -0.20
CA GLY A 69 11.54 21.58 -0.33
C GLY A 69 10.85 22.41 0.75
N PRO A 70 11.22 23.69 0.91
CA PRO A 70 10.60 24.59 1.89
C PRO A 70 9.11 24.85 1.62
N GLU A 71 8.70 24.76 0.36
CA GLU A 71 7.30 24.92 -0.09
C GLU A 71 6.56 23.57 -0.20
N ALA A 72 7.15 22.48 0.33
CA ALA A 72 6.52 21.16 0.30
C ALA A 72 5.17 21.21 1.04
N SER A 73 4.12 20.78 0.34
CA SER A 73 2.76 20.82 0.87
C SER A 73 1.97 19.62 0.41
N TYR A 74 0.96 19.25 1.19
CA TYR A 74 0.08 18.13 0.86
C TYR A 74 -0.66 18.33 -0.46
N LYS A 75 -0.89 19.57 -0.88
CA LYS A 75 -1.63 19.89 -2.11
C LYS A 75 -0.91 19.35 -3.36
N THR A 76 0.41 19.44 -3.36
CA THR A 76 1.26 19.07 -4.51
C THR A 76 2.04 17.79 -4.27
N GLY A 77 2.38 17.47 -3.01
CA GLY A 77 3.15 16.29 -2.68
C GLY A 77 2.32 15.03 -2.43
N ALA A 78 1.06 15.15 -1.96
CA ALA A 78 0.18 13.98 -1.78
C ALA A 78 -0.51 13.58 -3.09
N LEU A 79 -0.55 12.29 -3.39
CA LEU A 79 -1.20 11.71 -4.59
C LEU A 79 -2.68 12.12 -4.73
N ASN A 80 -3.39 12.29 -3.62
CA ASN A 80 -4.79 12.68 -3.60
C ASN A 80 -5.01 14.16 -3.25
N SER A 81 -3.94 14.94 -3.12
CA SER A 81 -3.95 16.34 -2.66
C SER A 81 -4.67 16.57 -1.33
N GLN A 82 -4.81 15.53 -0.48
CA GLN A 82 -5.37 15.63 0.86
C GLN A 82 -4.27 15.76 1.89
N TRP A 83 -4.63 16.22 3.09
CA TRP A 83 -3.73 16.34 4.24
C TRP A 83 -2.92 15.06 4.46
N TRP A 84 -1.67 15.24 4.88
CA TRP A 84 -0.83 14.14 5.36
C TRP A 84 -1.55 13.38 6.47
N GLU A 85 -1.40 12.06 6.49
CA GLU A 85 -1.91 11.21 7.57
C GLU A 85 -1.18 11.51 8.88
N CYS A 86 0.13 11.76 8.81
CA CYS A 86 0.94 12.23 9.93
C CYS A 86 1.82 13.43 9.49
N PRO A 87 1.29 14.67 9.55
CA PRO A 87 2.02 15.88 9.18
C PRO A 87 3.31 16.09 10.00
N GLU A 88 3.31 15.66 11.27
CA GLU A 88 4.44 15.81 12.19
C GLU A 88 5.70 15.13 11.67
N VAL A 89 5.54 13.99 11.00
CA VAL A 89 6.65 13.25 10.40
C VAL A 89 7.26 14.03 9.23
N ILE A 90 6.43 14.61 8.35
CA ILE A 90 6.91 15.46 7.25
C ILE A 90 7.70 16.64 7.79
N TYR A 91 7.14 17.39 8.73
CA TYR A 91 7.80 18.58 9.26
C TYR A 91 9.06 18.25 10.06
N SER A 92 9.09 17.11 10.75
CA SER A 92 10.30 16.64 11.43
C SER A 92 11.41 16.30 10.43
N ILE A 93 11.08 15.66 9.30
CA ILE A 93 12.05 15.36 8.24
C ILE A 93 12.60 16.64 7.62
N LEU A 94 11.72 17.61 7.30
CA LEU A 94 12.14 18.91 6.75
C LEU A 94 13.04 19.69 7.74
N ALA A 95 12.70 19.67 9.03
CA ALA A 95 13.55 20.29 10.06
C ALA A 95 14.93 19.62 10.21
N MET A 96 15.04 18.35 9.80
CA MET A 96 16.29 17.59 9.81
C MET A 96 17.05 17.65 8.48
N GLU A 97 16.57 18.36 7.46
CA GLU A 97 17.16 18.35 6.12
C GLU A 97 18.68 18.63 6.13
N CYS A 98 19.13 19.63 6.89
CA CYS A 98 20.55 19.96 7.04
C CYS A 98 21.42 18.82 7.58
N ARG A 99 20.81 17.82 8.23
CA ARG A 99 21.46 16.63 8.80
C ARG A 99 21.33 15.40 7.90
N LEU A 100 20.56 15.49 6.81
CA LEU A 100 20.28 14.41 5.87
C LEU A 100 20.75 14.81 4.47
N PRO A 101 22.08 14.95 4.25
CA PRO A 101 22.62 15.51 3.00
C PRO A 101 22.28 14.68 1.75
N HIS A 102 21.93 13.40 1.93
CA HIS A 102 21.58 12.49 0.84
C HIS A 102 20.07 12.28 0.66
N LEU A 103 19.22 12.96 1.43
CA LEU A 103 17.77 12.74 1.42
C LEU A 103 17.17 12.85 0.02
N ARG A 104 17.55 13.89 -0.74
CA ARG A 104 17.01 14.13 -2.09
C ARG A 104 17.40 13.02 -3.06
N GLY A 105 18.68 12.64 -3.08
CA GLY A 105 19.17 11.56 -3.95
C GLY A 105 18.56 10.21 -3.59
N ALA A 106 18.48 9.91 -2.29
CA ALA A 106 17.86 8.68 -1.79
C ALA A 106 16.35 8.63 -2.12
N LEU A 107 15.65 9.75 -1.98
CA LEU A 107 14.23 9.84 -2.34
C LEU A 107 14.03 9.55 -3.84
N VAL A 108 14.79 10.21 -4.72
CA VAL A 108 14.67 10.00 -6.17
C VAL A 108 14.93 8.55 -6.54
N ALA A 109 16.03 7.95 -6.05
CA ALA A 109 16.37 6.56 -6.33
C ALA A 109 15.27 5.59 -5.82
N PHE A 110 14.70 5.85 -4.64
CA PHE A 110 13.58 5.06 -4.13
C PHE A 110 12.34 5.21 -5.00
N LEU A 111 12.00 6.43 -5.42
CA LEU A 111 10.83 6.69 -6.26
C LEU A 111 10.96 6.05 -7.64
N GLU A 112 12.16 6.01 -8.24
CA GLU A 112 12.43 5.29 -9.49
C GLU A 112 12.18 3.79 -9.34
N GLY A 113 12.70 3.17 -8.28
CA GLY A 113 12.44 1.75 -7.98
C GLY A 113 10.96 1.47 -7.66
N ALA A 114 10.30 2.38 -6.95
CA ALA A 114 8.86 2.30 -6.70
C ALA A 114 8.07 2.39 -8.00
N LEU A 115 8.43 3.30 -8.92
CA LEU A 115 7.78 3.46 -10.21
C LEU A 115 7.88 2.17 -11.05
N GLU A 116 9.07 1.57 -11.13
CA GLU A 116 9.25 0.27 -11.81
C GLU A 116 8.34 -0.81 -11.20
N THR A 117 8.27 -0.85 -9.86
CA THR A 117 7.42 -1.81 -9.14
C THR A 117 5.94 -1.57 -9.44
N TRP A 118 5.49 -0.32 -9.48
CA TRP A 118 4.11 0.03 -9.84
C TRP A 118 3.79 -0.33 -11.29
N ILE A 119 4.71 -0.12 -12.24
CA ILE A 119 4.53 -0.51 -13.64
C ILE A 119 4.29 -2.02 -13.72
N ARG A 120 5.10 -2.81 -13.03
CA ARG A 120 4.93 -4.27 -12.97
C ARG A 120 3.62 -4.67 -12.30
N PHE A 121 3.28 -4.05 -11.16
CA PHE A 121 2.05 -4.35 -10.41
C PHE A 121 0.78 -4.04 -11.21
N THR A 122 0.81 -2.97 -12.00
CA THR A 122 -0.37 -2.50 -12.77
C THR A 122 -0.45 -3.07 -14.18
N ALA A 123 0.56 -3.81 -14.64
CA ALA A 123 0.62 -4.34 -16.01
C ALA A 123 -0.61 -5.19 -16.38
N GLU A 124 -1.06 -6.05 -15.46
CA GLU A 124 -2.22 -6.94 -15.66
C GLU A 124 -3.57 -6.22 -15.62
N LEU A 125 -3.59 -5.04 -14.99
CA LEU A 125 -4.77 -4.22 -14.75
C LEU A 125 -4.96 -3.15 -15.84
N THR A 126 -4.06 -3.08 -16.82
CA THR A 126 -4.19 -2.14 -17.93
C THR A 126 -5.44 -2.42 -18.79
N PRO A 127 -6.00 -1.42 -19.50
CA PRO A 127 -7.14 -1.61 -20.41
C PRO A 127 -6.93 -2.63 -21.55
N LYS A 128 -5.68 -3.10 -21.73
CA LYS A 128 -5.31 -4.15 -22.70
C LYS A 128 -4.90 -5.47 -22.03
N GLY A 129 -4.91 -5.54 -20.70
CA GLY A 129 -4.60 -6.72 -19.91
C GLY A 129 -5.72 -7.75 -19.97
N GLY A 130 -5.41 -9.00 -19.61
CA GLY A 130 -6.39 -10.11 -19.63
C GLY A 130 -7.63 -9.85 -18.78
N ILE A 131 -7.48 -9.04 -17.72
CA ILE A 131 -8.60 -8.61 -16.86
C ILE A 131 -9.58 -7.68 -17.58
N ALA A 132 -9.09 -6.81 -18.46
CA ALA A 132 -9.93 -5.89 -19.24
C ALA A 132 -10.80 -6.61 -20.29
N SER A 133 -10.50 -7.89 -20.59
CA SER A 133 -11.33 -8.73 -21.46
C SER A 133 -12.55 -9.32 -20.75
N LEU A 134 -12.63 -9.22 -19.41
CA LEU A 134 -13.77 -9.70 -18.64
C LEU A 134 -14.97 -8.77 -18.84
N SER A 135 -16.13 -9.36 -19.12
CA SER A 135 -17.40 -8.62 -19.15
C SER A 135 -17.78 -8.11 -17.75
N ALA A 136 -18.65 -7.09 -17.68
CA ALA A 136 -19.13 -6.56 -16.40
C ALA A 136 -19.79 -7.66 -15.53
N GLY A 137 -20.50 -8.61 -16.15
CA GLY A 137 -21.10 -9.74 -15.44
C GLY A 137 -20.06 -10.71 -14.87
N GLU A 138 -18.95 -10.92 -15.56
CA GLU A 138 -17.84 -11.75 -15.06
C GLU A 138 -17.08 -11.06 -13.93
N GLN A 139 -16.83 -9.75 -14.06
CA GLN A 139 -16.21 -8.95 -13.00
C GLN A 139 -17.08 -8.92 -11.73
N ASP A 140 -18.41 -8.80 -11.85
CA ASP A 140 -19.34 -8.84 -10.71
C ASP A 140 -19.44 -10.24 -10.09
N SER A 141 -19.28 -11.30 -10.89
CA SER A 141 -19.30 -12.69 -10.40
C SER A 141 -18.07 -13.05 -9.57
N VAL A 142 -16.95 -12.34 -9.78
CA VAL A 142 -15.68 -12.53 -9.08
C VAL A 142 -15.51 -11.44 -8.03
N ALA A 143 -16.13 -11.63 -6.86
CA ALA A 143 -16.02 -10.68 -5.75
C ALA A 143 -14.64 -10.73 -5.08
N MET A 144 -13.66 -9.99 -5.63
CA MET A 144 -12.37 -9.74 -5.00
C MET A 144 -12.39 -8.39 -4.28
N LEU A 145 -12.29 -8.42 -2.96
CA LEU A 145 -12.20 -7.20 -2.16
C LEU A 145 -10.96 -6.39 -2.58
N SER A 146 -11.09 -5.06 -2.59
CA SER A 146 -9.99 -4.15 -2.98
C SER A 146 -8.73 -4.28 -2.13
N THR A 147 -8.84 -4.81 -0.91
CA THR A 147 -7.69 -5.17 -0.07
C THR A 147 -7.78 -6.60 0.44
N ASN A 148 -6.60 -7.19 0.65
CA ASN A 148 -6.46 -8.57 1.09
C ASN A 148 -6.75 -8.76 2.59
N ASP A 149 -6.99 -7.70 3.36
CA ASP A 149 -7.17 -7.73 4.82
C ASP A 149 -8.22 -8.75 5.27
N THR A 150 -9.33 -8.85 4.53
CA THR A 150 -10.39 -9.81 4.84
C THR A 150 -10.00 -11.24 4.52
N ASN A 151 -9.24 -11.46 3.44
CA ASN A 151 -8.72 -12.78 3.09
C ASN A 151 -7.65 -13.22 4.09
N GLU A 152 -6.77 -12.32 4.51
CA GLU A 152 -5.75 -12.57 5.53
C GLU A 152 -6.37 -12.85 6.89
N GLY A 153 -7.39 -12.07 7.28
CA GLY A 153 -8.17 -12.31 8.49
C GLY A 153 -8.90 -13.65 8.45
N THR A 154 -9.49 -14.01 7.30
CA THR A 154 -10.15 -15.30 7.09
C THR A 154 -9.13 -16.44 7.16
N LEU A 155 -7.97 -16.32 6.50
CA LEU A 155 -6.90 -17.30 6.58
C LEU A 155 -6.37 -17.45 8.01
N GLY A 156 -6.21 -16.36 8.75
CA GLY A 156 -5.79 -16.39 10.15
C GLY A 156 -6.81 -17.09 11.05
N ALA A 157 -8.10 -16.79 10.89
CA ALA A 157 -9.17 -17.40 11.66
C ALA A 157 -9.35 -18.89 11.30
N ASP A 158 -9.39 -19.20 10.01
CA ASP A 158 -9.76 -20.52 9.51
C ASP A 158 -8.57 -21.47 9.45
N ALA A 159 -7.41 -21.04 8.98
CA ALA A 159 -6.25 -21.92 8.92
C ALA A 159 -5.52 -22.02 10.26
N ARG A 160 -5.27 -20.89 10.94
CA ARG A 160 -4.44 -20.88 12.16
C ARG A 160 -5.26 -21.12 13.43
N VAL A 161 -6.30 -20.32 13.68
CA VAL A 161 -7.10 -20.46 14.91
C VAL A 161 -7.92 -21.74 14.89
N ALA A 162 -8.52 -22.11 13.76
CA ALA A 162 -9.30 -23.36 13.70
C ALA A 162 -8.41 -24.60 13.83
N LYS A 163 -7.22 -24.64 13.21
CA LYS A 163 -6.27 -25.75 13.46
C LYS A 163 -5.77 -25.81 14.90
N HIS A 164 -5.58 -24.66 15.56
CA HIS A 164 -5.20 -24.68 16.98
C HIS A 164 -6.33 -25.22 17.87
N ARG A 165 -7.59 -24.89 17.56
CA ARG A 165 -8.77 -25.36 18.34
C ARG A 165 -9.19 -26.78 17.99
N ALA A 166 -8.95 -27.22 16.75
CA ALA A 166 -9.29 -28.55 16.25
C ALA A 166 -8.16 -29.08 15.35
N PRO A 167 -7.04 -29.58 15.93
CA PRO A 167 -5.85 -29.98 15.17
C PRO A 167 -6.07 -31.14 14.21
N ARG A 168 -7.11 -31.95 14.48
CA ARG A 168 -7.51 -33.09 13.66
C ARG A 168 -8.51 -32.73 12.55
N ALA A 169 -9.01 -31.50 12.53
CA ALA A 169 -9.93 -31.06 11.49
C ALA A 169 -9.17 -30.89 10.16
N GLY A 170 -9.64 -31.58 9.12
CA GLY A 170 -9.14 -31.42 7.77
C GLY A 170 -9.50 -30.04 7.19
N LEU A 171 -8.75 -29.61 6.18
CA LEU A 171 -8.95 -28.32 5.52
C LEU A 171 -10.36 -28.22 4.90
N GLU A 172 -10.86 -29.32 4.33
CA GLU A 172 -12.21 -29.42 3.76
C GLU A 172 -13.31 -29.16 4.79
N PHE A 173 -13.16 -29.71 6.00
CA PHE A 173 -14.12 -29.51 7.09
C PHE A 173 -14.12 -28.05 7.58
N ILE A 174 -12.94 -27.44 7.69
CA ILE A 174 -12.79 -26.03 8.07
C ILE A 174 -13.43 -25.13 6.99
N ASN A 175 -13.09 -25.35 5.72
CA ASN A 175 -13.65 -24.59 4.59
C ASN A 175 -15.17 -24.76 4.51
N GLY A 176 -15.68 -25.99 4.68
CA GLY A 176 -17.11 -26.27 4.70
C GLY A 176 -17.84 -25.53 5.83
N LYS A 177 -17.25 -25.50 7.03
CA LYS A 177 -17.81 -24.75 8.17
C LYS A 177 -17.81 -23.24 7.95
N SER A 178 -16.75 -22.69 7.35
CA SER A 178 -16.66 -21.26 7.04
C SER A 178 -17.63 -20.85 5.94
N MET A 179 -17.73 -21.64 4.87
CA MET A 179 -18.72 -21.46 3.80
C MET A 179 -20.15 -21.56 4.33
N TYR A 180 -20.44 -22.55 5.18
CA TYR A 180 -21.75 -22.71 5.81
C TYR A 180 -22.15 -21.46 6.62
N LYS A 181 -21.24 -20.91 7.42
CA LYS A 181 -21.49 -19.70 8.20
C LYS A 181 -21.61 -18.44 7.35
N ARG A 182 -20.80 -18.32 6.29
CA ARG A 182 -20.69 -17.10 5.48
C ARG A 182 -21.79 -16.96 4.44
N ASN A 183 -22.18 -18.08 3.83
CA ASN A 183 -23.18 -18.11 2.76
C ASN A 183 -24.60 -18.38 3.27
N ASN A 184 -24.76 -18.53 4.59
CA ASN A 184 -26.04 -18.79 5.24
C ASN A 184 -26.82 -19.93 4.56
N THR A 185 -26.11 -20.98 4.13
CA THR A 185 -26.68 -22.14 3.45
C THR A 185 -27.38 -23.04 4.47
N GLN A 186 -28.42 -22.51 5.11
CA GLN A 186 -29.46 -23.32 5.75
C GLN A 186 -30.27 -23.93 4.62
N VAL A 187 -29.92 -25.14 4.22
CA VAL A 187 -30.89 -25.97 3.51
C VAL A 187 -31.79 -26.56 4.60
N TYR A 188 -33.08 -26.22 4.52
CA TYR A 188 -34.15 -26.69 5.41
C TYR A 188 -34.16 -28.22 5.54
#